data_AF-A0A0U2V1I3-F1
#
_entry.id   AF-A0A0U2V1I3-F1
#
_cell.length_a   1.000
_cell.length_b   1.000
_cell.length_c   1.000
_cell.angle_alpha   90.00
_cell.angle_beta   90.00
_cell.angle_gamma   90.00
#
_symmetry.space_group_name_H-M   'P 1'
#
loop_
_entity.id
_entity.type
_entity.pdbx_description
1 polymer ?
#
loop_
_entity_poly.entity_id
_entity_poly.type
_entity_poly.pdbx_seq_one_letter_code
_entity_poly.pdbx_strand_id
1 'polypeptide(L)'
;MSRIKTFKMLGIVLAIVLIIVGILPIIRGDVLTNDTVATSIILILLGIAYIIITFKPEWTKAVFFFEGIVIGVVGYMVLASPYNIGFAIIGLFIIVIAILAYLMKLPKGILKFFYR
;
A
#
# COMPACT_ATOMS: atom_id res chain seq x y z
N MET A 1 -24.35 -9.48 -10.62
CA MET A 1 -23.54 -8.41 -11.25
C MET A 1 -23.50 -7.10 -10.46
N SER A 2 -24.57 -6.67 -9.78
CA SER A 2 -24.59 -5.41 -9.01
C SER A 2 -23.54 -5.34 -7.90
N ARG A 3 -23.44 -6.39 -7.06
CA ARG A 3 -22.47 -6.43 -5.94
C ARG A 3 -21.00 -6.24 -6.36
N ILE A 4 -20.59 -6.82 -7.50
CA ILE A 4 -19.20 -6.71 -7.99
C ILE A 4 -18.89 -5.27 -8.42
N LYS A 5 -19.84 -4.59 -9.07
CA LYS A 5 -19.69 -3.17 -9.42
C LYS A 5 -19.61 -2.29 -8.17
N THR A 6 -20.42 -2.58 -7.15
CA THR A 6 -20.37 -1.87 -5.86
C THR A 6 -19.03 -2.04 -5.16
N PHE A 7 -18.45 -3.25 -5.12
CA PHE A 7 -17.13 -3.47 -4.52
C PHE A 7 -15.99 -2.75 -5.26
N LYS A 8 -16.01 -2.74 -6.59
CA LYS A 8 -15.03 -1.96 -7.37
C LYS A 8 -15.17 -0.46 -7.11
N MET A 9 -16.40 0.03 -7.03
CA MET A 9 -16.66 1.44 -6.74
C MET A 9 -16.19 1.83 -5.34
N LEU A 10 -16.43 1.00 -4.31
CA LEU A 10 -15.93 1.21 -2.96
C LEU A 10 -14.39 1.24 -2.91
N GLY A 11 -13.73 0.36 -3.67
CA GLY A 11 -12.27 0.36 -3.79
C GLY A 11 -11.71 1.64 -4.40
N ILE A 12 -12.37 2.16 -5.45
CA ILE A 12 -12.00 3.44 -6.06
C ILE A 12 -12.23 4.61 -5.11
N VAL A 13 -13.36 4.63 -4.40
CA VAL A 13 -13.65 5.67 -3.39
C VAL A 13 -12.59 5.66 -2.29
N LEU A 14 -12.22 4.48 -1.78
CA LEU A 14 -11.14 4.35 -0.80
C LEU A 14 -9.82 4.89 -1.34
N ALA A 15 -9.45 4.53 -2.57
CA ALA A 15 -8.23 5.01 -3.19
C ALA A 15 -8.18 6.55 -3.28
N ILE A 16 -9.28 7.16 -3.72
CA ILE A 16 -9.40 8.62 -3.81
C ILE A 16 -9.27 9.25 -2.42
N VAL A 17 -9.94 8.69 -1.41
CA VAL A 17 -9.83 9.18 -0.02
C VAL A 17 -8.39 9.11 0.47
N LEU A 18 -7.68 8.00 0.24
CA LEU A 18 -6.28 7.85 0.66
C LEU A 18 -5.37 8.89 0.00
N ILE A 19 -5.54 9.13 -1.30
CA ILE A 19 -4.76 10.15 -2.04
C ILE A 19 -5.08 11.55 -1.50
N ILE A 20 -6.36 11.89 -1.31
CA ILE A 20 -6.76 13.19 -0.78
C ILE A 20 -6.16 13.39 0.61
N VAL A 21 -6.29 12.40 1.50
CA VAL A 21 -5.75 12.48 2.86
C VAL A 21 -4.23 12.62 2.85
N GLY A 22 -3.54 11.93 1.93
CA GLY A 22 -2.09 12.08 1.77
C GLY A 22 -1.67 13.46 1.26
N ILE A 23 -2.48 14.12 0.43
CA ILE A 23 -2.18 15.45 -0.12
C ILE A 23 -2.63 16.59 0.81
N LEU A 24 -3.62 16.36 1.68
CA LEU A 24 -4.19 17.37 2.58
C LEU A 24 -3.15 18.20 3.36
N PRO A 25 -2.10 17.63 3.97
CA PRO A 25 -1.10 18.42 4.68
C PRO A 25 -0.39 19.45 3.80
N ILE A 26 -0.20 19.12 2.52
CA ILE A 26 0.42 20.00 1.51
C ILE A 26 -0.52 21.15 1.17
N ILE A 27 -1.82 20.84 0.99
CA ILE A 27 -2.85 21.84 0.64
C ILE A 27 -3.10 22.80 1.81
N ARG A 28 -3.11 22.29 3.05
CA ARG A 28 -3.35 23.08 4.26
C ARG A 28 -2.16 23.94 4.66
N GLY A 29 -0.99 23.71 4.08
CA GLY A 29 0.25 24.37 4.50
C GLY A 29 0.68 23.94 5.91
N ASP A 30 0.33 22.72 6.32
CA ASP A 30 0.76 22.18 7.60
C ASP A 30 2.29 22.05 7.63
N VAL A 31 2.88 22.08 8.82
CA VAL A 31 4.33 21.88 8.96
C VAL A 31 4.71 20.50 8.42
N LEU A 32 5.51 20.47 7.36
CA LEU A 32 6.00 19.25 6.73
C LEU A 32 7.11 18.63 7.58
N THR A 33 6.71 17.96 8.66
CA THR A 33 7.60 17.11 9.43
C THR A 33 7.88 15.81 8.67
N ASN A 34 8.96 15.11 9.04
CA ASN A 34 9.28 13.81 8.46
C ASN A 34 8.11 12.81 8.59
N ASP A 35 7.42 12.81 9.72
CA ASP A 35 6.28 11.92 9.95
C ASP A 35 5.11 12.24 9.01
N THR A 36 4.83 13.54 8.80
CA THR A 36 3.83 14.01 7.83
C THR A 36 4.20 13.55 6.42
N VAL A 37 5.45 13.74 6.01
CA VAL A 37 5.95 13.37 4.67
C VAL A 37 5.89 11.86 4.46
N ALA A 38 6.35 11.06 5.42
CA ALA A 38 6.30 9.60 5.36
C ALA A 38 4.87 9.10 5.20
N THR A 39 3.96 9.62 6.04
CA THR A 39 2.54 9.24 6.03
C THR A 39 1.88 9.62 4.70
N SER A 40 2.13 10.82 4.20
CA SER A 40 1.63 11.29 2.90
C SER A 40 2.09 10.40 1.74
N ILE A 41 3.38 10.04 1.70
CA ILE A 41 3.93 9.17 0.66
C ILE A 41 3.26 7.79 0.70
N ILE A 42 3.14 7.19 1.89
CA ILE A 42 2.54 5.87 2.07
C ILE A 42 1.06 5.89 1.64
N LEU A 43 0.28 6.90 2.06
CA LEU A 43 -1.14 7.00 1.72
C LEU A 43 -1.39 7.20 0.22
N ILE A 44 -0.61 8.07 -0.43
CA ILE A 44 -0.73 8.30 -1.87
C ILE A 44 -0.40 7.02 -2.64
N LEU A 45 0.67 6.33 -2.25
CA LEU A 45 1.08 5.09 -2.91
C LEU A 45 0.08 3.97 -2.70
N LEU A 46 -0.49 3.82 -1.50
CA LEU A 46 -1.59 2.88 -1.24
C LEU A 46 -2.80 3.17 -2.12
N GLY A 47 -3.17 4.44 -2.30
CA GLY A 47 -4.26 4.82 -3.18
C GLY A 47 -4.01 4.44 -4.64
N ILE A 48 -2.80 4.73 -5.14
CA ILE A 48 -2.40 4.36 -6.51
C ILE A 48 -2.36 2.83 -6.68
N ALA A 49 -1.77 2.12 -5.73
CA ALA A 49 -1.74 0.66 -5.67
C ALA A 49 -3.14 0.07 -5.77
N TYR A 50 -4.09 0.60 -4.99
CA TYR A 50 -5.48 0.13 -4.98
C TYR A 50 -6.18 0.33 -6.33
N ILE A 51 -5.90 1.44 -7.03
CA ILE A 51 -6.40 1.69 -8.38
C ILE A 51 -5.82 0.64 -9.34
N ILE A 52 -4.50 0.44 -9.33
CA ILE A 52 -3.81 -0.51 -10.22
C ILE A 52 -4.38 -1.91 -10.05
N ILE A 53 -4.50 -2.43 -8.82
CA ILE A 53 -5.01 -3.80 -8.58
C ILE A 53 -6.50 -3.93 -8.94
N THR A 54 -7.29 -2.85 -8.84
CA THR A 54 -8.72 -2.89 -9.19
C THR A 54 -8.94 -3.04 -10.70
N PHE A 55 -8.09 -2.41 -11.51
CA PHE A 55 -8.18 -2.46 -12.98
C PHE A 55 -7.31 -3.57 -13.59
N LYS A 56 -6.18 -3.89 -12.98
CA LYS A 56 -5.23 -4.92 -13.42
C LYS A 56 -4.84 -5.84 -12.26
N PRO A 57 -5.71 -6.81 -11.89
CA PRO A 57 -5.45 -7.72 -10.78
C PRO A 57 -4.17 -8.56 -10.92
N GLU A 58 -3.73 -8.82 -12.15
CA GLU A 58 -2.46 -9.49 -12.46
C GLU A 58 -1.22 -8.78 -11.90
N TRP A 59 -1.30 -7.46 -11.65
CA TRP A 59 -0.23 -6.65 -11.06
C TRP A 59 -0.18 -6.74 -9.54
N THR A 60 -1.14 -7.39 -8.87
CA THR A 60 -1.25 -7.44 -7.40
C THR A 60 0.07 -7.87 -6.75
N LYS A 61 0.72 -8.91 -7.28
CA LYS A 61 2.00 -9.39 -6.73
C LYS A 61 3.12 -8.35 -6.80
N ALA A 62 3.24 -7.67 -7.94
CA ALA A 62 4.26 -6.63 -8.14
C ALA A 62 3.97 -5.42 -7.24
N VAL A 63 2.70 -5.00 -7.18
CA VAL A 63 2.26 -3.86 -6.36
C VAL A 63 2.57 -4.11 -4.88
N PHE A 64 2.22 -5.28 -4.33
CA PHE A 64 2.54 -5.62 -2.94
C PHE A 64 4.06 -5.67 -2.70
N PHE A 65 4.86 -6.18 -3.65
CA PHE A 65 6.31 -6.20 -3.52
C PHE A 65 6.88 -4.77 -3.44
N PHE A 66 6.47 -3.88 -4.35
CA PHE A 66 6.89 -2.48 -4.35
C PHE A 66 6.40 -1.72 -3.13
N GLU A 67 5.15 -1.93 -2.70
CA GLU A 67 4.63 -1.35 -1.46
C GLU A 67 5.47 -1.75 -0.25
N GLY A 68 5.83 -3.03 -0.13
CA GLY A 68 6.68 -3.49 0.96
C GLY A 68 8.04 -2.81 0.97
N ILE A 69 8.65 -2.59 -0.20
CA ILE A 69 9.90 -1.82 -0.33
C ILE A 69 9.70 -0.39 0.12
N VAL A 70 8.68 0.30 -0.41
CA VAL A 70 8.41 1.69 -0.07
C VAL A 70 8.15 1.84 1.42
N ILE A 71 7.24 1.05 1.99
CA ILE A 71 6.90 1.10 3.43
C ILE A 71 8.14 0.83 4.27
N GLY A 72 8.95 -0.16 3.89
CA GLY A 72 10.18 -0.50 4.60
C GLY A 72 11.22 0.61 4.54
N VAL A 73 11.50 1.15 3.36
CA VAL A 73 12.54 2.17 3.14
C VAL A 73 12.10 3.52 3.68
N VAL A 74 10.92 4.01 3.31
CA VAL A 74 10.37 5.29 3.78
C VAL A 74 10.17 5.22 5.29
N GLY A 75 9.61 4.14 5.80
CA GLY A 75 9.44 3.95 7.24
C GLY A 75 10.78 3.97 7.97
N TYR A 76 11.80 3.27 7.47
CA TYR A 76 13.11 3.21 8.11
C TYR A 76 13.88 4.55 8.07
N MET A 77 13.87 5.22 6.91
CA MET A 77 14.69 6.41 6.68
C MET A 77 14.05 7.70 7.19
N VAL A 78 12.72 7.77 7.19
CA VAL A 78 12.01 9.02 7.44
C VAL A 78 11.43 9.08 8.86
N LEU A 79 10.91 7.98 9.40
CA LEU A 79 10.29 8.00 10.72
C LEU A 79 11.33 8.03 11.85
N ALA A 80 10.95 8.61 12.99
CA ALA A 80 11.75 8.57 14.20
C ALA A 80 11.72 7.18 14.87
N SER A 81 12.74 6.88 15.69
CA SER A 81 12.74 5.69 16.54
C SER A 81 11.65 5.79 17.62
N PRO A 82 10.90 4.71 17.92
CA PRO A 82 11.08 3.32 17.46
C PRO A 82 10.26 2.94 16.22
N TYR A 83 9.47 3.87 15.66
CA TYR A 83 8.55 3.59 14.56
C TYR A 83 9.27 3.13 13.29
N ASN A 84 10.47 3.67 13.04
CA ASN A 84 11.30 3.28 11.91
C ASN A 84 11.58 1.77 11.82
N ILE A 85 11.87 1.13 12.96
CA ILE A 85 12.13 -0.31 13.03
C ILE A 85 10.83 -1.09 12.80
N GLY A 86 9.72 -0.63 13.39
CA GLY A 86 8.42 -1.26 13.20
C GLY A 86 7.99 -1.28 11.73
N PHE A 87 8.10 -0.15 11.04
CA PHE A 87 7.76 -0.05 9.62
C PHE A 87 8.75 -0.82 8.73
N ALA A 88 10.04 -0.85 9.07
CA ALA A 88 11.01 -1.69 8.37
C ALA A 88 10.63 -3.18 8.42
N ILE A 89 10.23 -3.67 9.61
CA ILE A 89 9.80 -5.06 9.79
C ILE A 89 8.51 -5.34 9.01
N ILE A 90 7.53 -4.44 9.07
CA ILE A 90 6.27 -4.58 8.30
C ILE A 90 6.56 -4.62 6.80
N GLY A 91 7.38 -3.70 6.29
CA GLY A 91 7.78 -3.67 4.88
C GLY A 91 8.47 -4.97 4.44
N LEU A 92 9.39 -5.47 5.26
CA LEU A 92 10.07 -6.74 5.00
C LEU A 92 9.10 -7.93 5.00
N PHE A 93 8.14 -7.95 5.92
CA PHE A 93 7.12 -9.01 5.97
C PHE A 93 6.24 -9.00 4.70
N ILE A 94 5.85 -7.81 4.23
CA ILE A 94 5.08 -7.65 2.98
C ILE A 94 5.90 -8.15 1.78
N ILE A 95 7.19 -7.79 1.70
CA ILE A 95 8.10 -8.28 0.65
C ILE A 95 8.17 -9.81 0.67
N VAL A 96 8.36 -10.42 1.84
CA VAL A 96 8.43 -11.89 1.98
C VAL A 96 7.14 -12.55 1.51
N ILE A 97 5.98 -12.01 1.90
CA ILE A 97 4.68 -12.51 1.41
C ILE A 97 4.60 -12.40 -0.11
N ALA A 98 4.98 -11.26 -0.69
CA ALA A 98 4.93 -11.06 -2.13
C ALA A 98 5.83 -12.07 -2.86
N ILE A 99 7.06 -12.33 -2.37
CA ILE A 99 7.96 -13.35 -2.91
C ILE A 99 7.34 -14.74 -2.80
N LEU A 100 6.77 -15.10 -1.64
CA LEU A 100 6.10 -16.40 -1.46
C LEU A 100 4.88 -16.55 -2.38
N ALA A 101 4.17 -15.47 -2.67
CA ALA A 101 3.09 -15.45 -3.66
C ALA A 101 3.62 -15.71 -5.08
N TYR A 102 4.74 -15.10 -5.47
CA TYR A 102 5.41 -15.37 -6.75
C TYR A 102 5.84 -16.83 -6.88
N LEU A 103 6.36 -17.42 -5.81
CA LEU A 103 6.80 -18.82 -5.77
C LEU A 103 5.65 -19.82 -5.59
N MET A 104 4.39 -19.36 -5.49
CA MET A 104 3.21 -20.19 -5.21
C MET A 104 3.32 -21.04 -3.93
N LYS A 105 4.10 -20.58 -2.95
CA LYS A 105 4.33 -21.28 -1.67
C LYS A 105 3.37 -20.85 -0.56
N LEU A 106 2.50 -19.88 -0.80
CA LEU A 106 1.49 -19.45 0.17
C LEU A 106 0.32 -20.45 0.25
N PRO A 107 -0.41 -20.51 1.39
CA PRO A 107 -1.64 -21.27 1.50
C PRO A 107 -2.65 -20.88 0.40
N LYS A 108 -3.39 -21.85 -0.13
CA LYS A 108 -4.35 -21.65 -1.25
C LYS A 108 -5.36 -20.52 -1.01
N GLY A 109 -5.77 -20.31 0.26
CA GLY A 109 -6.67 -19.22 0.63
C GLY A 109 -6.08 -17.82 0.41
N ILE A 110 -4.78 -17.65 0.66
CA ILE A 110 -4.07 -16.38 0.48
C ILE A 110 -3.66 -16.22 -0.99
N LEU A 111 -3.20 -17.29 -1.64
CA LEU A 111 -2.87 -17.26 -3.08
C LEU A 111 -4.04 -16.76 -3.92
N LYS A 112 -5.28 -17.12 -3.56
CA LYS A 112 -6.48 -16.65 -4.27
C LYS A 112 -6.59 -15.12 -4.34
N PHE A 113 -6.00 -14.37 -3.42
CA PHE A 113 -5.98 -12.90 -3.46
C PHE A 113 -4.98 -12.34 -4.48
N PHE A 114 -3.88 -13.06 -4.75
CA PHE A 114 -2.84 -12.64 -5.67
C PHE A 114 -3.08 -13.04 -7.14
N TYR A 115 -4.01 -13.97 -7.37
CA TYR A 115 -4.29 -14.57 -8.69
C TYR A 115 -5.76 -14.38 -9.12
N ARG A 116 -6.45 -13.39 -8.54
CA ARG A 116 -7.87 -13.17 -8.77
C ARG A 116 -8.18 -12.36 -10.02
#